data_AF-A0A936QD22-F1
#
_entry.id   AF-A0A936QD22-F1
#
_cell.length_a   1.000
_cell.length_b   1.000
_cell.length_c   1.000
_cell.angle_alpha   90.00
_cell.angle_beta   90.00
_cell.angle_gamma   90.00
#
_symmetry.space_group_name_H-M   'P 1'
#
loop_
_entity.id
_entity.type
_entity.pdbx_description
1 polymer ?
#
loop_
_entity_poly.entity_id
_entity_poly.type
_entity_poly.pdbx_seq_one_letter_code
_entity_poly.pdbx_strand_id
1 'polypeptide(L)'
;MFEQAFKNIDDALWKESGCTTELDYTEQTSWLLFLKYLDGLEQDKADEAALEGKPYCFILDPAYRWSTWAAPKDADGKLDHNAALTGDDLVDFVDRKLFPYLHGFKQRASGPNTIEYKIGEIFGEIKNKIRSGYTLRDIIDHIDELR
;
A
#
# COMPACT_ATOMS: atom_id res chain seq x y z
N MET A 1 12.58 15.54 -7.30
CA MET A 1 11.62 14.52 -7.76
C MET A 1 10.74 14.07 -6.61
N PHE A 2 11.31 13.56 -5.51
CA PHE A 2 10.60 13.23 -4.26
C PHE A 2 9.75 14.38 -3.69
N GLU A 3 10.31 15.58 -3.47
CA GLU A 3 9.53 16.71 -2.93
C GLU A 3 8.32 17.10 -3.78
N GLN A 4 8.39 16.90 -5.11
CA GLN A 4 7.27 17.22 -6.00
C GLN A 4 6.18 16.15 -5.91
N ALA A 5 6.56 14.88 -5.82
CA ALA A 5 5.60 13.78 -5.62
C ALA A 5 4.91 13.89 -4.26
N PHE A 6 5.63 14.22 -3.18
CA PHE A 6 5.03 14.51 -1.88
C PHE A 6 4.06 15.70 -1.94
N LYS A 7 4.43 16.80 -2.60
CA LYS A 7 3.51 17.92 -2.82
C LYS A 7 2.27 17.53 -3.61
N ASN A 8 2.42 16.70 -4.64
CA ASN A 8 1.28 16.25 -5.44
C ASN A 8 0.35 15.33 -4.63
N ILE A 9 0.92 14.46 -3.78
CA ILE A 9 0.17 13.63 -2.83
C ILE A 9 -0.59 14.50 -1.83
N ASP A 10 0.08 15.50 -1.24
CA ASP A 10 -0.53 16.45 -0.31
C ASP A 10 -1.67 17.24 -0.98
N ASP A 11 -1.46 17.71 -2.21
CA ASP A 11 -2.47 18.44 -3.00
C ASP A 11 -3.69 17.56 -3.35
N ALA A 12 -3.47 16.28 -3.62
CA ALA A 12 -4.55 15.31 -3.87
C ALA A 12 -5.34 15.04 -2.58
N LEU A 13 -4.63 14.85 -1.46
CA LEU A 13 -5.23 14.62 -0.15
C LEU A 13 -5.99 15.84 0.38
N TRP A 14 -5.52 17.06 0.12
CA TRP A 14 -6.25 18.28 0.50
C TRP A 14 -7.66 18.33 -0.11
N LYS A 15 -7.82 17.79 -1.32
CA LYS A 15 -9.12 17.74 -2.01
C LYS A 15 -10.05 16.64 -1.47
N GLU A 16 -9.56 15.78 -0.58
CA GLU A 16 -10.29 14.64 -0.07
C GLU A 16 -11.21 15.02 1.10
N SER A 17 -12.52 14.84 0.90
CA SER A 17 -13.53 15.19 1.89
C SER A 17 -13.41 14.46 3.24
N GLY A 18 -12.79 13.27 3.25
CA GLY A 18 -12.61 12.47 4.46
C GLY A 18 -11.37 12.82 5.31
N CYS A 19 -10.47 13.65 4.79
CA CYS A 19 -9.27 14.10 5.50
C CYS A 19 -9.41 15.59 5.81
N THR A 20 -9.57 15.94 7.09
CA THR A 20 -9.90 17.32 7.49
C THR A 20 -8.80 17.98 8.31
N THR A 21 -7.77 17.22 8.69
CA THR A 21 -6.63 17.68 9.48
C THR A 21 -5.31 17.28 8.84
N GLU A 22 -4.24 18.03 9.13
CA GLU A 22 -2.87 17.68 8.70
C GLU A 22 -2.43 16.29 9.20
N LEU A 23 -2.93 15.90 10.38
CA LEU A 23 -2.69 14.58 10.94
C LEU A 23 -3.34 13.48 10.09
N ASP A 24 -4.54 13.72 9.55
CA ASP A 24 -5.19 12.77 8.65
C ASP A 24 -4.36 12.58 7.38
N TYR A 25 -3.89 13.67 6.76
CA TYR A 25 -3.06 13.57 5.55
C TYR A 25 -1.79 12.76 5.80
N THR A 26 -1.10 13.07 6.91
CA THR A 26 0.12 12.34 7.29
C THR A 26 -0.19 10.87 7.53
N GLU A 27 -1.26 10.54 8.23
CA GLU A 27 -1.68 9.15 8.48
C GLU A 27 -1.98 8.40 7.17
N GLN A 28 -2.76 9.01 6.26
CA GLN A 28 -3.17 8.37 5.01
C GLN A 28 -2.00 8.18 4.02
N THR A 29 -1.10 9.16 3.91
CA THR A 29 0.12 9.00 3.12
C THR A 29 1.06 7.96 3.72
N SER A 30 1.18 7.93 5.06
CA SER A 30 2.15 7.06 5.74
C SER A 30 1.87 5.57 5.52
N TRP A 31 0.61 5.13 5.59
CA TRP A 31 0.31 3.71 5.41
C TRP A 31 0.50 3.26 3.95
N LEU A 32 0.21 4.12 2.97
CA LEU A 32 0.46 3.84 1.57
C LEU A 32 1.96 3.73 1.28
N LEU A 33 2.75 4.69 1.76
CA LEU A 33 4.21 4.66 1.64
C LEU A 33 4.81 3.43 2.34
N PHE A 34 4.28 3.06 3.51
CA PHE A 34 4.71 1.87 4.22
C PHE A 34 4.51 0.60 3.38
N LEU A 35 3.33 0.42 2.74
CA LEU A 35 3.08 -0.74 1.90
C LEU A 35 3.93 -0.74 0.63
N LYS A 36 4.15 0.42 0.01
CA LYS A 36 5.07 0.56 -1.14
C LYS A 36 6.50 0.18 -0.77
N TYR A 37 6.98 0.69 0.37
CA TYR A 37 8.31 0.38 0.87
C TYR A 37 8.46 -1.11 1.22
N LEU A 38 7.45 -1.69 1.87
CA LEU A 38 7.45 -3.11 2.20
C LEU A 38 7.55 -3.97 0.93
N ASP A 39 6.74 -3.68 -0.10
CA ASP A 39 6.79 -4.39 -1.37
C ASP A 39 8.19 -4.33 -2.01
N GLY A 40 8.80 -3.14 -2.08
CA GLY A 40 10.16 -2.97 -2.59
C GLY A 40 11.20 -3.78 -1.80
N LEU A 41 11.15 -3.71 -0.46
CA LEU A 41 12.03 -4.47 0.42
C LEU A 41 11.87 -5.99 0.24
N GLU A 42 10.63 -6.47 0.03
CA GLU A 42 10.37 -7.89 -0.21
C GLU A 42 10.89 -8.34 -1.58
N GLN A 43 10.79 -7.50 -2.62
CA GLN A 43 11.37 -7.80 -3.93
C GLN A 43 12.89 -7.91 -3.87
N ASP A 44 13.57 -6.95 -3.22
CA ASP A 44 15.03 -6.98 -3.07
C ASP A 44 15.49 -8.28 -2.38
N LYS A 45 14.79 -8.69 -1.30
CA LYS A 45 15.08 -9.94 -0.61
C LYS A 45 14.77 -11.19 -1.44
N ALA A 46 13.70 -11.15 -2.24
CA ALA A 46 13.36 -12.25 -3.13
C ALA A 46 14.41 -12.42 -4.22
N ASP A 47 14.93 -11.32 -4.78
CA ASP A 47 16.00 -11.32 -5.77
C ASP A 47 17.31 -11.84 -5.16
N GLU A 48 17.69 -11.38 -3.97
CA GLU A 48 18.84 -11.90 -3.23
C GLU A 48 18.73 -13.43 -3.00
N ALA A 49 17.59 -13.90 -2.51
CA ALA A 49 17.35 -15.32 -2.28
C ALA A 49 17.43 -16.13 -3.58
N ALA A 50 16.88 -15.59 -4.69
CA ALA A 50 16.95 -16.23 -6.00
C ALA A 50 18.40 -16.36 -6.51
N LEU A 51 19.23 -15.34 -6.31
CA LEU A 51 20.66 -15.37 -6.64
C LEU A 51 21.43 -16.40 -5.79
N GLU A 52 21.02 -16.59 -4.54
CA GLU A 52 21.57 -17.61 -3.64
C GLU A 52 20.97 -19.02 -3.87
N GLY A 53 19.99 -19.16 -4.77
CA GLY A 53 19.28 -20.42 -5.01
C GLY A 53 18.39 -20.88 -3.84
N LYS A 54 17.96 -19.95 -2.98
CA LYS A 54 17.10 -20.20 -1.82
C LYS A 54 15.65 -19.79 -2.11
N PRO A 55 14.66 -20.48 -1.52
CA PRO A 55 13.29 -20.03 -1.57
C PRO A 55 13.09 -18.79 -0.69
N TYR A 56 12.30 -17.83 -1.16
CA TYR A 56 11.84 -16.68 -0.37
C TYR A 56 10.32 -16.77 -0.14
N CYS A 57 9.89 -16.53 1.10
CA CYS A 57 8.48 -16.44 1.46
C CYS A 57 8.16 -14.97 1.75
N PHE A 58 7.25 -14.42 0.96
CA PHE A 58 6.76 -13.06 1.18
C PHE A 58 5.88 -12.99 2.43
N ILE A 59 5.86 -11.81 3.05
CA ILE A 59 5.01 -11.47 4.19
C ILE A 59 3.56 -11.32 3.73
N LEU A 60 3.35 -10.63 2.60
CA LEU A 60 2.02 -10.43 2.03
C LEU A 60 1.68 -11.50 0.99
N ASP A 61 0.45 -12.00 1.04
CA ASP A 61 -0.10 -12.86 -0.01
C ASP A 61 -0.19 -12.06 -1.33
N PRO A 62 -0.08 -12.73 -2.49
CA PRO A 62 0.01 -12.06 -3.80
C PRO A 62 -1.08 -11.00 -4.02
N ALA A 63 -2.33 -11.27 -3.64
CA ALA A 63 -3.45 -10.35 -3.83
C ALA A 63 -3.32 -9.01 -3.06
N TYR A 64 -2.48 -8.94 -2.03
CA TYR A 64 -2.31 -7.75 -1.17
C TYR A 64 -0.96 -7.04 -1.36
N ARG A 65 -0.14 -7.53 -2.30
CA ARG A 65 1.13 -6.89 -2.67
C ARG A 65 0.88 -5.64 -3.50
N TRP A 66 1.73 -4.63 -3.34
CA TRP A 66 1.58 -3.33 -4.01
C TRP A 66 1.51 -3.50 -5.53
N SER A 67 2.40 -4.33 -6.08
CA SER A 67 2.45 -4.67 -7.51
C SER A 67 1.20 -5.36 -8.07
N THR A 68 0.25 -5.79 -7.22
CA THR A 68 -0.98 -6.48 -7.66
C THR A 68 -2.21 -5.60 -7.54
N TRP A 69 -2.50 -5.04 -6.36
CA TRP A 69 -3.72 -4.27 -6.15
C TRP A 69 -3.51 -2.77 -6.37
N ALA A 70 -2.33 -2.25 -6.01
CA ALA A 70 -2.05 -0.82 -6.02
C ALA A 70 -1.58 -0.40 -7.41
N ALA A 71 -0.52 -1.00 -7.94
CA ALA A 71 0.06 -0.64 -9.24
C ALA A 71 0.30 -1.90 -10.11
N PRO A 72 -0.78 -2.56 -10.59
CA PRO A 72 -0.64 -3.68 -11.52
C PRO A 72 -0.01 -3.21 -12.82
N LYS A 73 1.02 -3.93 -13.29
CA LYS A 73 1.75 -3.58 -14.50
C LYS A 73 1.45 -4.55 -15.64
N ASP A 74 1.30 -4.00 -16.84
CA ASP A 74 1.19 -4.76 -18.08
C ASP A 74 2.55 -5.35 -18.51
N ALA A 75 2.55 -6.05 -19.64
CA ALA A 75 3.78 -6.64 -20.19
C ALA A 75 4.86 -5.61 -20.56
N ASP A 76 4.46 -4.34 -20.79
CA ASP A 76 5.37 -3.23 -21.09
C ASP A 76 5.86 -2.52 -19.81
N GLY A 77 5.44 -2.98 -18.63
CA GLY A 77 5.80 -2.39 -17.34
C GLY A 77 5.03 -1.10 -17.00
N LYS A 78 3.97 -0.78 -17.75
CA LYS A 78 3.10 0.38 -17.50
C LYS A 78 1.89 -0.05 -16.67
N LEU A 79 1.21 0.92 -16.05
CA LEU A 79 -0.02 0.65 -15.31
C LEU A 79 -1.04 -0.04 -16.22
N ASP A 80 -1.48 -1.25 -15.85
CA ASP A 80 -2.57 -1.94 -16.52
C ASP A 80 -3.90 -1.34 -16.06
N HIS A 81 -4.42 -0.41 -16.85
CA HIS A 81 -5.68 0.27 -16.58
C HIS A 81 -6.90 -0.67 -16.55
N ASN A 82 -6.81 -1.89 -17.09
CA ASN A 82 -7.90 -2.87 -17.01
C ASN A 82 -7.87 -3.65 -15.69
N ALA A 83 -6.68 -3.87 -15.13
CA ALA A 83 -6.50 -4.56 -13.86
C ALA A 83 -6.56 -3.61 -12.65
N ALA A 84 -6.17 -2.34 -12.85
CA ALA A 84 -6.13 -1.34 -11.79
C ALA A 84 -7.53 -1.02 -11.26
N LEU A 85 -7.72 -1.23 -9.96
CA LEU A 85 -8.94 -0.83 -9.27
C LEU A 85 -9.01 0.69 -9.18
N THR A 86 -10.20 1.26 -9.41
CA THR A 86 -10.49 2.69 -9.29
C THR A 86 -11.88 2.90 -8.69
N GLY A 87 -12.22 4.14 -8.33
CA GLY A 87 -13.55 4.47 -7.81
C GLY A 87 -13.95 3.61 -6.59
N ASP A 88 -15.23 3.31 -6.47
CA ASP A 88 -15.77 2.58 -5.31
C ASP A 88 -15.14 1.20 -5.11
N ASP A 89 -14.75 0.51 -6.20
CA ASP A 89 -14.12 -0.80 -6.13
C ASP A 89 -12.75 -0.76 -5.41
N LEU A 90 -11.98 0.31 -5.61
CA LEU A 90 -10.70 0.51 -4.93
C LEU A 90 -10.90 0.76 -3.43
N VAL A 91 -11.87 1.60 -3.08
CA VAL A 91 -12.21 1.89 -1.67
C VAL A 91 -12.73 0.63 -0.98
N ASP A 92 -13.65 -0.11 -1.61
CA ASP A 92 -14.20 -1.35 -1.07
C ASP A 92 -13.12 -2.42 -0.91
N PHE A 93 -12.15 -2.52 -1.83
CA PHE A 93 -11.01 -3.40 -1.67
C PHE A 93 -10.18 -3.02 -0.44
N VAL A 94 -9.83 -1.74 -0.29
CA VAL A 94 -9.01 -1.26 0.82
C VAL A 94 -9.72 -1.49 2.16
N ASP A 95 -10.97 -1.06 2.28
CA ASP A 95 -11.73 -1.10 3.53
C ASP A 95 -12.15 -2.52 3.92
N ARG A 96 -12.57 -3.35 2.96
CA ARG A 96 -13.18 -4.66 3.25
C ARG A 96 -12.24 -5.83 3.06
N LYS A 97 -11.11 -5.66 2.37
CA LYS A 97 -10.16 -6.76 2.11
C LYS A 97 -8.77 -6.46 2.66
N LEU A 98 -8.14 -5.37 2.24
CA LEU A 98 -6.74 -5.07 2.59
C LEU A 98 -6.57 -4.78 4.09
N PHE A 99 -7.31 -3.83 4.65
CA PHE A 99 -7.19 -3.48 6.06
C PHE A 99 -7.52 -4.66 6.99
N PRO A 100 -8.64 -5.39 6.79
CA PRO A 100 -8.92 -6.60 7.57
C PRO A 100 -7.84 -7.68 7.45
N TYR A 101 -7.26 -7.85 6.25
CA TYR A 101 -6.16 -8.79 6.04
C TYR A 101 -4.93 -8.42 6.89
N LEU A 102 -4.47 -7.17 6.79
CA LEU A 102 -3.30 -6.67 7.51
C LEU A 102 -3.52 -6.68 9.03
N HIS A 103 -4.68 -6.25 9.50
CA HIS A 103 -5.05 -6.31 10.92
C HIS A 103 -4.96 -7.74 11.47
N GLY A 104 -5.38 -8.74 10.67
CA GLY A 104 -5.34 -10.14 11.06
C GLY A 104 -3.94 -10.69 11.34
N PHE A 105 -2.86 -10.01 10.93
CA PHE A 105 -1.49 -10.45 11.27
C PHE A 105 -1.19 -10.44 12.76
N LYS A 106 -1.84 -9.57 13.55
CA LYS A 106 -1.67 -9.57 15.01
C LYS A 106 -1.96 -10.94 15.63
N GLN A 107 -2.95 -11.65 15.07
CA GLN A 107 -3.39 -12.97 15.54
C GLN A 107 -2.58 -14.12 14.92
N ARG A 108 -2.02 -13.92 13.72
CA ARG A 108 -1.26 -14.93 12.98
C ARG A 108 0.24 -14.91 13.27
N ALA A 109 0.75 -13.82 13.82
CA ALA A 109 2.16 -13.65 14.12
C ALA A 109 2.65 -14.66 15.17
N SER A 110 3.87 -15.18 14.97
CA SER A 110 4.52 -16.10 15.89
C SER A 110 4.97 -15.45 17.21
N GLY A 111 4.98 -14.11 17.26
CA GLY A 111 5.27 -13.36 18.48
C GLY A 111 5.30 -11.84 18.26
N PRO A 112 5.35 -11.05 19.35
CA PRO A 112 5.27 -9.59 19.30
C PRO A 112 6.48 -8.90 18.62
N ASN A 113 7.60 -9.60 18.51
CA ASN A 113 8.83 -9.05 17.90
C ASN A 113 8.90 -9.25 16.37
N THR A 114 7.84 -9.74 15.74
CA THR A 114 7.76 -9.98 14.29
C THR A 114 7.28 -8.75 13.53
N ILE A 115 7.56 -8.67 12.23
CA ILE A 115 7.06 -7.57 11.39
C ILE A 115 5.55 -7.69 11.18
N GLU A 116 5.05 -8.92 11.06
CA GLU A 116 3.65 -9.27 10.93
C GLU A 116 2.85 -8.75 12.13
N TYR A 117 3.33 -8.98 13.35
CA TYR A 117 2.66 -8.44 14.54
C TYR A 117 2.56 -6.92 14.48
N LYS A 118 3.66 -6.22 14.13
CA LYS A 118 3.68 -4.76 14.03
C LYS A 118 2.73 -4.23 12.96
N ILE A 119 2.65 -4.90 11.81
CA ILE A 119 1.66 -4.58 10.76
C ILE A 119 0.24 -4.73 11.34
N GLY A 120 -0.04 -5.84 12.01
CA GLY A 120 -1.35 -6.10 12.60
C GLY A 120 -1.76 -5.07 13.67
N GLU A 121 -0.79 -4.61 14.48
CA GLU A 121 -1.01 -3.53 15.44
C GLU A 121 -1.35 -2.21 14.75
N ILE A 122 -0.52 -1.77 13.79
CA ILE A 122 -0.71 -0.48 13.10
C ILE A 122 -2.09 -0.45 12.42
N PHE A 123 -2.39 -1.47 11.60
CA PHE A 123 -3.63 -1.55 10.84
C PHE A 123 -4.87 -1.91 11.69
N GLY A 124 -4.69 -2.19 12.99
CA GLY A 124 -5.79 -2.26 13.96
C GLY A 124 -6.21 -0.90 14.51
N GLU A 125 -5.29 0.06 14.56
CA GLU A 125 -5.51 1.39 15.13
C GLU A 125 -5.90 2.44 14.07
N ILE A 126 -5.47 2.26 12.82
CA ILE A 126 -5.78 3.18 11.72
C ILE A 126 -6.95 2.68 10.86
N LYS A 127 -7.58 3.60 10.15
CA LYS A 127 -8.60 3.31 9.13
C LYS A 127 -8.33 4.14 7.89
N ASN A 128 -8.72 3.62 6.73
CA ASN A 128 -8.75 4.42 5.53
C ASN A 128 -9.81 5.53 5.67
N LYS A 129 -9.36 6.78 5.48
CA LYS A 129 -10.21 7.97 5.52
C LYS A 129 -10.49 8.52 4.12
N ILE A 130 -9.81 8.02 3.09
CA ILE A 130 -10.00 8.45 1.71
C ILE A 130 -11.30 7.83 1.19
N ARG A 131 -12.27 8.67 0.84
CA ARG A 131 -13.61 8.26 0.39
C ARG A 131 -13.74 8.20 -1.12
N SER A 132 -13.01 9.05 -1.84
CA SER A 132 -12.96 8.99 -3.30
C SER A 132 -11.90 7.99 -3.75
N GLY A 133 -12.33 6.90 -4.36
CA GLY A 133 -11.39 5.95 -4.97
C GLY A 133 -10.63 6.52 -6.16
N TYR A 134 -11.13 7.57 -6.81
CA TYR A 134 -10.37 8.29 -7.83
C TYR A 134 -9.23 9.09 -7.20
N THR A 135 -9.48 9.75 -6.07
CA THR A 135 -8.42 10.44 -5.32
C THR A 135 -7.38 9.46 -4.80
N LEU A 136 -7.83 8.32 -4.24
CA LEU A 136 -6.94 7.26 -3.78
C LEU A 136 -6.07 6.71 -4.93
N ARG A 137 -6.66 6.56 -6.12
CA ARG A 137 -5.94 6.15 -7.32
C ARG A 137 -4.84 7.13 -7.68
N ASP A 138 -5.16 8.42 -7.77
CA ASP A 138 -4.19 9.48 -8.09
C ASP A 138 -3.02 9.49 -7.08
N ILE A 139 -3.31 9.32 -5.78
CA ILE A 139 -2.28 9.23 -4.73
C ILE A 139 -1.40 7.99 -4.94
N ILE A 140 -1.99 6.83 -5.19
CA ILE A 140 -1.23 5.59 -5.42
C ILE A 140 -0.33 5.74 -6.65
N ASP A 141 -0.81 6.36 -7.72
CA ASP A 141 -0.04 6.57 -8.94
C ASP A 141 1.20 7.44 -8.65
N HIS A 142 1.03 8.54 -7.91
CA HIS A 142 2.16 9.37 -7.46
C HIS A 142 3.12 8.63 -6.53
N ILE A 143 2.62 7.76 -5.65
CA ILE A 143 3.48 6.96 -4.78
C ILE A 143 4.24 5.88 -5.57
N ASP A 144 3.65 5.28 -6.62
CA ASP A 144 4.36 4.28 -7.42
C ASP A 144 5.54 4.86 -8.21
N GLU A 145 5.47 6.15 -8.55
CA GLU A 145 6.55 6.91 -9.17
C GLU A 145 7.73 7.19 -8.21
N LEU A 146 7.52 7.07 -6.89
CA LEU A 146 8.59 7.17 -5.90
C LEU A 146 9.45 5.91 -5.94
N ARG A 147 10.61 6.01 -6.58
CA ARG A 147 11.63 4.96 -6.61
C ARG A 147 12.85 5.37 -5.80
#